data_AF-A0A1B1Z2A4-F1
#
_entry.id   AF-A0A1B1Z2A4-F1
#
_cell.length_a   1.000
_cell.length_b   1.000
_cell.length_c   1.000
_cell.angle_alpha   90.00
_cell.angle_beta   90.00
_cell.angle_gamma   90.00
#
_symmetry.space_group_name_H-M   'P 1'
#
loop_
_entity.id
_entity.type
_entity.pdbx_description
1 polymer ?
#
loop_
_entity_poly.entity_id
_entity_poly.type
_entity_poly.pdbx_seq_one_letter_code
_entity_poly.pdbx_strand_id
1 'polypeptide(L)'
;MNRAIAISMAFGPEAGLEIVDSLLLEQTLKNYHLLPSVKGNFLLKLGRKREAFEEFQRAASLTQNVQEQKFLLKQAKVCME
;
A
#
# COMPACT_ATOMS: atom_id res chain seq x y z
N MET A 1 -1.17 -10.72 4.67
CA MET A 1 -0.27 -9.57 4.94
C MET A 1 1.13 -9.99 5.41
N ASN A 2 1.29 -10.73 6.52
CA ASN A 2 2.61 -11.19 7.00
C ASN A 2 3.45 -11.92 5.94
N ARG A 3 2.79 -12.74 5.10
CA ARG A 3 3.44 -13.45 3.98
C ARG A 3 3.99 -12.52 2.90
N ALA A 4 3.30 -11.42 2.57
CA ALA A 4 3.75 -10.48 1.55
C ALA A 4 4.95 -9.64 2.04
N ILE A 5 4.97 -9.30 3.33
CA ILE A 5 6.11 -8.63 3.97
C ILE A 5 7.32 -9.57 4.01
N ALA A 6 7.13 -10.82 4.45
CA ALA A 6 8.21 -11.80 4.50
C ALA A 6 8.82 -12.06 3.10
N ILE A 7 8.00 -12.16 2.06
CA ILE A 7 8.47 -12.34 0.69
C ILE A 7 9.13 -11.06 0.15
N SER A 8 8.62 -9.87 0.48
CA SER A 8 9.31 -8.62 0.13
C SER A 8 10.70 -8.51 0.75
N MET A 9 10.87 -8.95 2.00
CA MET A 9 12.16 -8.94 2.68
C MET A 9 13.12 -10.00 2.13
N ALA A 10 12.60 -11.14 1.65
CA ALA A 10 13.41 -12.23 1.12
C ALA A 10 13.76 -12.09 -0.38
N PHE A 11 12.85 -11.54 -1.19
CA PHE A 11 12.93 -11.53 -2.66
C PHE A 11 12.82 -10.12 -3.27
N GLY A 12 12.73 -9.09 -2.43
CA GLY A 12 12.67 -7.69 -2.86
C GLY A 12 11.24 -7.14 -2.99
N PRO A 13 11.10 -5.81 -3.07
CA PRO A 13 9.81 -5.12 -3.06
C PRO A 13 8.89 -5.47 -4.24
N GLU A 14 9.43 -5.88 -5.39
CA GLU A 14 8.64 -6.35 -6.54
C GLU A 14 7.86 -7.65 -6.23
N ALA A 15 8.53 -8.65 -5.63
CA ALA A 15 7.88 -9.90 -5.24
C ALA A 15 6.80 -9.68 -4.16
N GLY A 16 7.01 -8.69 -3.28
CA GLY A 16 6.01 -8.24 -2.32
C GLY A 16 4.80 -7.60 -3.00
N LEU A 17 5.04 -6.79 -4.03
CA LEU A 17 4.01 -6.09 -4.79
C LEU A 17 3.09 -7.08 -5.53
N GLU A 18 3.65 -8.08 -6.21
CA GLU A 18 2.88 -9.08 -6.96
C GLU A 18 1.91 -9.88 -6.07
N ILE A 19 2.33 -10.19 -4.84
CA ILE A 19 1.46 -10.83 -3.85
C ILE A 19 0.36 -9.89 -3.38
N VAL A 20 0.68 -8.62 -3.15
CA VAL A 20 -0.32 -7.63 -2.73
C VAL A 20 -1.34 -7.38 -3.84
N ASP A 21 -0.92 -7.31 -5.11
CA ASP A 21 -1.83 -7.20 -6.25
C ASP A 21 -2.72 -8.45 -6.40
N SER A 22 -2.15 -9.65 -6.17
CA SER A 22 -2.95 -10.88 -6.14
C SER A 22 -3.98 -10.89 -5.00
N LEU A 23 -3.62 -10.37 -3.82
CA LEU A 23 -4.53 -10.25 -2.68
C LEU A 23 -5.60 -9.16 -2.87
N LEU A 24 -5.32 -8.12 -3.67
CA LEU A 24 -6.31 -7.09 -4.03
C LEU A 24 -7.40 -7.64 -4.97
N LEU A 25 -7.09 -8.66 -5.77
CA LEU A 25 -8.07 -9.36 -6.60
C LEU A 25 -9.01 -10.25 -5.76
N GLU A 26 -8.57 -10.71 -4.60
CA GLU A 26 -9.40 -11.48 -3.67
C GLU A 26 -10.37 -10.56 -2.89
N GLN A 27 -11.63 -10.57 -3.32
CA GLN A 27 -12.72 -9.72 -2.80
C GLN A 27 -12.97 -9.83 -1.29
N THR A 28 -12.58 -10.94 -0.67
CA THR A 28 -12.72 -11.19 0.77
C THR A 28 -11.84 -10.32 1.65
N LEU A 29 -10.80 -9.69 1.08
CA LEU A 29 -9.90 -8.78 1.80
C LEU A 29 -10.11 -7.29 1.45
N LYS A 30 -11.12 -6.95 0.64
CA LYS A 30 -11.40 -5.56 0.21
C LYS A 30 -11.66 -4.57 1.35
N ASN A 31 -12.11 -5.05 2.52
CA ASN A 31 -12.30 -4.21 3.71
C ASN A 31 -11.02 -3.99 4.51
N TYR A 32 -9.89 -4.59 4.10
CA TYR A 32 -8.59 -4.26 4.68
C TYR A 32 -7.99 -3.07 3.93
N HIS A 33 -8.40 -1.87 4.35
CA HIS A 33 -7.71 -0.58 4.15
C HIS A 33 -6.17 -0.60 4.32
N LEU A 34 -5.60 -1.66 4.91
CA LEU A 34 -4.17 -1.89 5.03
C LEU A 34 -3.50 -2.34 3.71
N LEU A 35 -4.23 -2.98 2.79
CA LEU A 35 -3.68 -3.48 1.52
C LEU A 35 -3.16 -2.37 0.59
N PRO A 36 -3.92 -1.30 0.29
CA PRO A 36 -3.41 -0.21 -0.54
C PRO A 36 -2.27 0.56 0.14
N SER A 37 -2.25 0.65 1.48
CA SER A 37 -1.15 1.26 2.24
C SER A 37 0.17 0.50 2.11
N VAL A 38 0.12 -0.84 2.14
CA VAL A 38 1.29 -1.70 1.93
C VAL A 38 1.77 -1.61 0.48
N LYS A 39 0.83 -1.59 -0.48
CA LYS A 39 1.13 -1.40 -1.91
C LYS A 39 1.88 -0.08 -2.15
N GLY A 40 1.38 1.03 -1.59
CA GLY A 40 2.04 2.33 -1.69
C GLY A 40 3.46 2.33 -1.13
N ASN A 41 3.71 1.59 -0.05
CA ASN A 41 5.05 1.44 0.54
C ASN A 41 6.02 0.67 -0.38
N PHE A 42 5.56 -0.40 -1.03
CA PHE A 42 6.40 -1.12 -2.00
C PHE A 42 6.67 -0.29 -3.26
N LEU A 43 5.67 0.43 -3.76
CA LEU A 43 5.82 1.34 -4.89
C LEU A 43 6.81 2.47 -4.60
N LEU A 44 6.80 3.03 -3.39
CA LEU A 44 7.82 3.98 -2.92
C LEU A 44 9.23 3.38 -2.95
N LYS A 45 9.40 2.17 -2.43
CA LYS A 45 10.69 1.46 -2.44
C LYS A 45 11.19 1.15 -3.85
N LEU A 46 10.28 1.03 -4.81
CA LEU A 46 10.57 0.84 -6.24
C LEU A 46 10.75 2.16 -7.00
N GLY A 47 10.65 3.32 -6.33
CA GLY A 47 10.73 4.65 -6.98
C GLY A 47 9.49 5.04 -7.78
N ARG A 48 8.42 4.24 -7.76
CA ARG A 48 7.14 4.47 -8.45
C ARG A 48 6.26 5.44 -7.64
N LYS A 49 6.79 6.65 -7.44
CA LYS A 49 6.25 7.71 -6.57
C LYS A 49 4.80 8.09 -6.88
N ARG A 50 4.47 8.27 -8.16
CA ARG A 50 3.12 8.66 -8.61
C ARG A 50 2.07 7.59 -8.29
N GLU A 51 2.40 6.34 -8.53
CA GLU A 51 1.49 5.21 -8.24
C GLU A 51 1.37 5.00 -6.73
N ALA A 52 2.45 5.19 -5.97
CA ALA A 52 2.39 5.17 -4.52
C ALA A 52 1.43 6.23 -3.96
N PHE A 53 1.49 7.45 -4.49
CA PHE A 53 0.58 8.53 -4.12
C PHE A 53 -0.90 8.15 -4.31
N GLU A 54 -1.24 7.59 -5.48
CA GLU A 54 -2.61 7.18 -5.81
C GLU A 54 -3.12 6.08 -4.88
N GLU A 55 -2.28 5.10 -4.54
CA GLU A 55 -2.63 4.02 -3.63
C GLU A 55 -2.78 4.51 -2.17
N PHE A 56 -1.95 5.46 -1.72
CA PHE A 56 -2.13 6.07 -0.39
C PHE A 56 -3.40 6.93 -0.30
N GLN A 57 -3.77 7.66 -1.36
CA GLN A 57 -5.06 8.34 -1.42
C GLN A 57 -6.23 7.35 -1.35
N ARG A 58 -6.16 6.26 -2.11
CA ARG A 58 -7.19 5.21 -2.09
C ARG A 58 -7.32 4.59 -0.70
N ALA A 59 -6.20 4.29 -0.03
CA ALA A 59 -6.20 3.80 1.35
C ALA A 59 -6.90 4.80 2.29
N ALA A 60 -6.60 6.09 2.15
CA ALA A 60 -7.17 7.16 2.97
C ALA A 60 -8.69 7.30 2.78
N SER A 61 -9.20 7.05 1.58
CA SER A 61 -10.64 7.05 1.28
C SER A 61 -11.38 5.81 1.79
N LEU A 62 -10.68 4.70 2.02
CA LEU A 62 -11.28 3.44 2.48
C LEU A 62 -11.35 3.33 4.01
N THR A 63 -10.57 4.13 4.75
CA THR A 63 -10.63 4.16 6.22
C THR A 63 -11.61 5.22 6.71
N GLN A 64 -12.44 4.85 7.70
CA GLN A 64 -13.30 5.80 8.42
C GLN A 64 -12.58 6.40 9.65
N ASN A 65 -11.36 5.95 9.96
CA ASN A 65 -10.57 6.47 11.06
C ASN A 65 -9.81 7.73 10.62
N VAL A 66 -10.18 8.88 11.20
CA VAL A 66 -9.61 10.20 10.87
C VAL A 66 -8.11 10.28 11.15
N GLN A 67 -7.60 9.59 12.18
CA GLN A 67 -6.17 9.57 12.49
C GLN A 67 -5.39 8.81 11.40
N GLU A 68 -5.93 7.67 10.98
CA GLU A 68 -5.33 6.83 9.94
C GLU A 68 -5.41 7.50 8.57
N GLN A 69 -6.53 8.15 8.25
CA GLN A 69 -6.67 8.97 7.05
C GLN A 69 -5.61 10.08 6.99
N LYS A 70 -5.38 10.81 8.09
CA LYS A 70 -4.34 11.84 8.18
C LYS A 70 -2.94 11.26 7.98
N PHE A 71 -2.65 10.11 8.57
CA PHE A 71 -1.38 9.41 8.37
C PHE A 71 -1.16 9.03 6.90
N LEU A 72 -2.16 8.45 6.25
CA LEU A 72 -2.08 8.02 4.85
C LEU A 72 -1.94 9.21 3.88
N LEU A 73 -2.65 10.30 4.12
CA LEU A 73 -2.50 11.53 3.33
C LEU A 73 -1.12 12.17 3.53
N LYS A 74 -0.52 12.06 4.73
CA LYS A 74 0.87 12.50 4.96
C LYS A 74 1.84 11.64 4.14
N GLN A 75 1.67 10.32 4.15
CA GLN A 75 2.49 9.41 3.33
C GLN A 75 2.36 9.71 1.83
N ALA A 76 1.14 10.00 1.35
CA ALA A 76 0.92 10.41 -0.03
C ALA A 76 1.75 11.67 -0.36
N LYS A 77 1.71 12.70 0.48
CA LYS A 77 2.51 13.93 0.26
C LYS A 77 4.01 13.64 0.18
N VAL A 78 4.54 12.80 1.07
CA VAL A 78 5.95 12.40 1.06
C VAL A 78 6.34 11.67 -0.24
N CYS A 79 5.41 11.03 -0.93
CA CYS A 79 5.67 10.41 -2.24
C CYS A 79 5.96 11.44 -3.34
N MET A 80 5.46 12.67 -3.21
CA MET A 80 5.57 13.71 -4.22
C MET A 80 6.73 14.69 -3.96
N GLU A 81 7.40 14.56 -2.81
CA GLU A 81 8.70 15.20 -2.50
C GLU A 81 9.87 14.38 -3.08
#